data_AF-A0A1Q2ZUD0-F1
#
_entry.id   AF-A0A1Q2ZUD0-F1
#
_cell.length_a   1.000
_cell.length_b   1.000
_cell.length_c   1.000
_cell.angle_alpha   90.00
_cell.angle_beta   90.00
_cell.angle_gamma   90.00
#
_symmetry.space_group_name_H-M   'P 1'
#
loop_
_entity.id
_entity.type
_entity.pdbx_description
1 polymer ?
#
loop_
_entity_poly.entity_id
_entity_poly.type
_entity_poly.pdbx_seq_one_letter_code
_entity_poly.pdbx_strand_id
1 'polypeptide(L)'
;NSIWTLAFWLTLAYVGSMSPNSASQTSNLSTNLLLAIVTVLASRLNSSTQVFCFLFICIQLNLILPKLVVFNTRLYALVLSTIVFTYVILALGLSYAVVAWCLSSFYIFVLPQWFVYWQTNYRGYEASLSRVWESQRPILD
;
A
#
# COMPACT_ATOMS: atom_id res chain seq x y z
N ASN A 1 7.74 15.35 -16.91
CA ASN A 1 8.07 13.93 -16.62
C ASN A 1 8.30 13.59 -15.15
N SER A 2 8.47 14.56 -14.23
CA SER A 2 8.78 14.27 -12.80
C SER A 2 7.56 13.99 -11.89
N ILE A 3 6.43 14.68 -12.09
CA ILE A 3 5.26 14.55 -11.18
C ILE A 3 4.54 13.21 -11.33
N TRP A 4 4.38 12.73 -12.57
CA TRP A 4 3.73 11.44 -12.85
C TRP A 4 4.56 10.25 -12.35
N THR A 5 5.89 10.33 -12.43
CA THR A 5 6.80 9.31 -11.89
C THR A 5 6.78 9.33 -10.37
N LEU A 6 6.75 10.52 -9.76
CA LEU A 6 6.63 10.67 -8.30
C LEU A 6 5.28 10.14 -7.77
N ALA A 7 4.18 10.43 -8.46
CA ALA A 7 2.86 9.86 -8.15
C ALA A 7 2.86 8.33 -8.29
N PHE A 8 3.52 7.79 -9.32
CA PHE A 8 3.66 6.34 -9.51
C PHE A 8 4.44 5.68 -8.35
N TRP A 9 5.60 6.23 -7.97
CA TRP A 9 6.41 5.70 -6.86
C TRP A 9 5.69 5.80 -5.51
N LEU A 10 4.99 6.92 -5.25
CA LEU A 10 4.19 7.07 -4.04
C LEU A 10 3.03 6.07 -4.00
N THR A 11 2.42 5.77 -5.16
CA THR A 11 1.33 4.78 -5.24
C THR A 11 1.83 3.37 -4.93
N LEU A 12 3.02 3.00 -5.44
CA LEU A 12 3.68 1.75 -5.07
C LEU A 12 3.99 1.68 -3.57
N ALA A 13 4.51 2.77 -2.98
CA ALA A 13 4.77 2.86 -1.55
C ALA A 13 3.48 2.77 -0.70
N TYR A 14 2.39 3.40 -1.16
CA TYR A 14 1.08 3.32 -0.52
C TYR A 14 0.55 1.88 -0.50
N VAL A 15 0.57 1.19 -1.64
CA VAL A 15 0.13 -0.22 -1.73
C VAL A 15 0.99 -1.13 -0.84
N GLY A 16 2.31 -0.91 -0.80
CA GLY A 16 3.21 -1.64 0.10
C GLY A 16 2.92 -1.39 1.59
N SER A 17 2.54 -0.16 1.94
CA SER A 17 2.18 0.21 3.32
C SER A 17 0.82 -0.31 3.79
N MET A 18 -0.01 -0.82 2.87
CA MET A 18 -1.34 -1.36 3.14
C MET A 18 -1.33 -2.81 3.66
N SER A 19 -0.13 -3.39 3.85
CA SER A 19 0.04 -4.76 4.35
C SER A 19 -0.52 -4.92 5.78
N PRO A 20 -1.40 -5.90 6.02
CA PRO A 20 -2.02 -6.10 7.33
C PRO A 20 -1.05 -6.78 8.29
N ASN A 21 -0.14 -6.02 8.90
CA ASN A 21 0.58 -6.51 10.07
C ASN A 21 -0.36 -6.49 11.28
N SER A 22 -0.83 -7.67 11.70
CA SER A 22 -1.70 -7.86 12.86
C SER A 22 -1.01 -7.63 14.21
N ALA A 23 0.30 -7.33 14.20
CA ALA A 23 1.09 -7.09 15.38
C ALA A 23 1.80 -5.73 15.27
N SER A 24 1.46 -4.85 16.21
CA SER A 24 2.15 -3.61 16.56
C SER A 24 1.96 -2.38 15.64
N GLN A 25 1.54 -1.30 16.32
CA GLN A 25 1.55 0.11 15.93
C GLN A 25 0.64 0.56 14.79
N THR A 26 -0.33 1.40 15.16
CA THR A 26 -1.10 2.29 14.28
C THR A 26 -0.15 3.26 13.55
N SER A 27 0.55 2.79 12.53
CA SER A 27 1.37 3.67 11.72
C SER A 27 0.45 4.44 10.76
N ASN A 28 0.32 5.75 10.96
CA ASN A 28 -0.38 6.67 10.04
C ASN A 28 0.32 6.82 8.67
N LEU A 29 1.29 5.95 8.36
CA LEU A 29 2.14 5.98 7.18
C LEU A 29 1.31 5.89 5.89
N SER A 30 0.35 4.95 5.82
CA SER A 30 -0.51 4.76 4.65
C SER A 30 -1.40 5.98 4.40
N THR A 31 -1.94 6.58 5.47
CA THR A 31 -2.70 7.83 5.40
C THR A 31 -1.84 9.01 4.93
N ASN A 32 -0.62 9.13 5.44
CA ASN A 32 0.30 10.21 5.06
C ASN A 32 0.79 10.08 3.61
N LEU A 33 1.08 8.85 3.16
CA LEU A 33 1.41 8.56 1.77
C LEU A 33 0.23 8.86 0.84
N LEU A 34 -0.99 8.53 1.23
CA LEU A 34 -2.18 8.88 0.48
C LEU A 34 -2.35 10.39 0.35
N LEU A 35 -2.18 11.13 1.45
CA LEU A 35 -2.26 12.60 1.44
C LEU A 35 -1.18 13.21 0.53
N ALA A 36 0.03 12.65 0.54
CA ALA A 36 1.12 13.06 -0.36
C ALA A 36 0.79 12.82 -1.84
N ILE A 37 0.19 11.67 -2.19
CA ILE A 37 -0.25 11.39 -3.57
C ILE A 37 -1.32 12.39 -4.01
N VAL A 38 -2.34 12.57 -3.18
CA VAL A 38 -3.49 13.42 -3.51
C VAL A 38 -3.05 14.88 -3.68
N THR A 39 -2.15 15.38 -2.82
CA THR A 39 -1.62 16.75 -2.93
C THR A 39 -0.74 16.95 -4.17
N VAL A 40 0.11 15.98 -4.52
CA VAL A 40 0.91 16.00 -5.75
C VAL A 40 0.03 15.98 -7.01
N LEU A 41 -1.08 15.25 -6.98
CA LEU A 41 -2.03 15.23 -8.10
C LEU A 41 -2.86 16.52 -8.15
N ALA A 42 -3.24 17.03 -6.98
CA ALA A 42 -4.00 18.27 -6.85
C ALA A 42 -3.22 19.49 -7.37
N SER A 43 -1.89 19.50 -7.25
CA SER A 43 -1.03 20.60 -7.73
C SER A 43 -1.07 20.82 -9.25
N ARG A 44 -1.73 19.92 -10.00
CA ARG A 44 -1.90 20.02 -11.46
C ARG A 44 -3.22 20.65 -11.88
N LEU A 45 -4.14 20.89 -10.95
CA LEU A 45 -5.40 21.58 -11.25
C LEU A 45 -5.17 23.09 -11.30
N ASN A 46 -5.79 23.75 -12.28
CA ASN A 46 -5.54 25.16 -12.59
C ASN A 46 -6.27 26.14 -11.67
N SER A 47 -7.22 25.67 -10.84
CA SER A 47 -8.01 26.52 -9.94
C SER A 47 -8.02 25.96 -8.52
N SER A 48 -7.87 26.85 -7.54
CA SER A 48 -7.92 26.53 -6.11
C SER A 48 -9.25 25.87 -5.70
N THR A 49 -10.36 26.22 -6.36
CA THR A 49 -11.67 25.58 -6.12
C THR A 49 -11.68 24.13 -6.57
N GLN A 50 -11.03 23.82 -7.70
CA GLN A 50 -10.92 22.46 -8.21
C GLN A 50 -9.99 21.61 -7.34
N VAL A 51 -8.88 22.20 -6.88
CA VAL A 51 -7.95 21.58 -5.91
C VAL A 51 -8.69 21.21 -4.63
N PHE A 52 -9.48 22.13 -4.07
CA PHE A 52 -10.24 21.91 -2.85
C PHE A 52 -11.28 20.80 -3.01
N CYS A 53 -12.11 20.84 -4.06
CA CYS A 53 -13.11 19.80 -4.33
C CYS A 53 -12.46 18.43 -4.54
N PHE A 54 -11.34 18.37 -5.26
CA PHE A 54 -10.59 17.13 -5.48
C PHE A 54 -10.05 16.54 -4.17
N LEU A 55 -9.38 17.35 -3.35
CA LEU A 55 -8.88 16.93 -2.03
C LEU A 55 -10.02 16.44 -1.13
N PHE A 56 -11.14 17.17 -1.12
CA PHE A 56 -12.30 16.83 -0.31
C PHE A 56 -12.88 15.46 -0.68
N ILE A 57 -13.07 15.19 -1.98
CA ILE A 57 -13.55 13.90 -2.48
C ILE A 57 -12.54 12.78 -2.14
N CYS A 58 -11.25 13.02 -2.33
CA CYS A 58 -10.21 12.04 -2.02
C CYS A 58 -10.17 11.66 -0.54
N ILE A 59 -10.34 12.63 0.37
CA ILE A 59 -10.43 12.39 1.81
C ILE A 59 -11.68 11.58 2.14
N GLN A 60 -12.84 11.92 1.59
CA GLN A 60 -14.07 11.18 1.85
C GLN A 60 -13.98 9.71 1.41
N LEU A 61 -13.45 9.46 0.20
CA LEU A 61 -13.36 8.10 -0.34
C LEU A 61 -12.30 7.25 0.36
N ASN A 62 -11.18 7.81 0.79
CA ASN A 62 -10.05 7.02 1.30
C ASN A 62 -9.94 6.97 2.83
N LEU A 63 -10.51 7.94 3.55
CA LEU A 63 -10.48 7.97 5.03
C LEU A 63 -11.83 7.70 5.67
N ILE A 64 -12.91 8.22 5.10
CA ILE A 64 -14.24 8.12 5.70
C ILE A 64 -14.95 6.84 5.24
N LEU A 65 -14.96 6.56 3.93
CA LEU A 65 -15.64 5.40 3.36
C LEU A 65 -15.17 4.05 3.94
N PRO A 66 -13.86 3.76 4.08
CA PRO A 66 -13.43 2.48 4.68
C PRO A 66 -13.72 2.39 6.19
N LYS A 67 -13.95 3.51 6.89
CA LYS A 67 -14.38 3.51 8.29
C LYS A 67 -15.90 3.34 8.43
N LEU A 68 -16.66 3.88 7.48
CA LEU A 68 -18.12 3.82 7.49
C LEU A 68 -18.62 2.46 6.99
N VAL A 69 -17.91 1.87 6.02
CA VAL A 69 -18.29 0.59 5.45
C VAL A 69 -17.35 -0.48 5.95
N VAL A 70 -17.81 -1.19 6.99
CA VAL A 70 -17.26 -2.49 7.38
C VAL A 70 -17.67 -3.51 6.31
N PHE A 71 -17.13 -3.35 5.10
CA PHE A 71 -17.22 -4.40 4.11
C PHE A 71 -16.51 -5.62 4.68
N ASN A 72 -17.15 -6.78 4.57
CA ASN A 72 -16.47 -8.05 4.83
C ASN A 72 -15.30 -8.13 3.86
N THR A 73 -14.10 -7.75 4.34
CA THR A 73 -12.88 -7.54 3.55
C THR A 73 -12.52 -8.76 2.71
N ARG A 74 -12.91 -9.94 3.18
CA ARG A 74 -12.80 -11.20 2.43
C ARG A 74 -13.70 -11.25 1.20
N LEU A 75 -14.97 -10.85 1.31
CA LEU A 75 -15.90 -10.86 0.16
C LEU A 75 -15.49 -9.85 -0.89
N TYR A 76 -15.10 -8.64 -0.47
CA TYR A 76 -14.64 -7.60 -1.39
C TYR A 76 -13.35 -8.04 -2.13
N ALA A 77 -12.39 -8.62 -1.41
CA ALA A 77 -11.17 -9.16 -2.02
C ALA A 77 -11.46 -10.32 -3.00
N LEU A 78 -12.42 -11.21 -2.67
CA LEU A 78 -12.83 -12.30 -3.56
C LEU A 78 -13.50 -11.79 -4.84
N VAL A 79 -14.38 -10.78 -4.73
CA VAL A 79 -15.07 -10.18 -5.88
C VAL A 79 -14.06 -9.46 -6.80
N LEU A 80 -13.14 -8.68 -6.24
CA LEU A 80 -12.09 -8.03 -7.03
C LEU A 80 -11.15 -9.04 -7.69
N SER A 81 -10.74 -10.08 -6.97
CA SER A 81 -9.87 -11.12 -7.51
C SER A 81 -10.55 -11.87 -8.67
N THR A 82 -11.84 -12.19 -8.55
CA THR A 82 -12.60 -12.83 -9.64
C THR A 82 -12.76 -11.92 -10.86
N ILE A 83 -13.01 -10.62 -10.68
CA ILE A 83 -13.08 -9.66 -11.79
C ILE A 83 -11.73 -9.54 -12.51
N VAL A 84 -10.62 -9.47 -11.77
CA VAL A 84 -9.29 -9.36 -12.36
C VAL A 84 -8.92 -10.62 -13.13
N PHE A 85 -9.14 -11.81 -12.56
CA PHE A 85 -8.81 -13.06 -13.25
C PHE A 85 -9.69 -13.33 -14.46
N THR A 86 -10.98 -12.99 -14.40
CA THR A 86 -11.87 -13.09 -15.56
C THR A 86 -11.43 -12.16 -16.69
N TYR A 87 -11.02 -10.93 -16.39
CA TYR A 87 -10.49 -10.02 -17.41
C TYR A 87 -9.19 -10.53 -18.04
N VAL A 88 -8.26 -11.04 -17.24
CA VAL A 88 -6.98 -11.61 -17.73
C VAL A 88 -7.22 -12.81 -18.65
N ILE A 89 -8.15 -13.70 -18.28
CA ILE A 89 -8.53 -14.84 -19.12
C ILE A 89 -9.14 -14.37 -20.45
N LEU A 90 -9.99 -13.35 -20.42
CA LEU A 90 -10.69 -12.84 -21.60
C LEU A 90 -9.76 -12.08 -22.56
N ALA A 91 -8.77 -11.36 -22.02
CA ALA A 91 -7.86 -10.52 -22.79
C ALA A 91 -6.61 -11.25 -23.31
N LEU A 92 -5.99 -12.13 -22.50
CA LEU A 92 -4.73 -12.80 -22.84
C LEU A 92 -4.88 -14.31 -23.02
N GLY A 93 -6.00 -14.90 -22.59
CA GLY A 93 -6.21 -16.33 -22.63
C GLY A 93 -5.74 -17.06 -21.37
N LEU A 94 -6.09 -18.34 -21.29
CA LEU A 94 -5.99 -19.15 -20.07
C LEU A 94 -4.54 -19.46 -19.68
N SER A 95 -3.63 -19.56 -20.66
CA SER A 95 -2.20 -19.82 -20.43
C SER A 95 -1.53 -18.74 -19.59
N TYR A 96 -1.76 -17.46 -19.93
CA TYR A 96 -1.21 -16.33 -19.19
C TYR A 96 -1.86 -16.16 -17.81
N ALA A 97 -3.15 -16.49 -17.68
CA ALA A 97 -3.85 -16.46 -16.40
C ALA A 97 -3.24 -17.44 -15.38
N VAL A 98 -2.83 -18.64 -15.81
CA VAL A 98 -2.17 -19.62 -14.94
C VAL A 98 -0.80 -19.13 -14.48
N VAL A 99 -0.02 -18.52 -15.37
CA VAL A 99 1.30 -17.95 -15.00
C VAL A 99 1.14 -16.79 -14.01
N ALA A 100 0.18 -15.90 -14.25
CA ALA A 100 -0.13 -14.79 -13.33
C ALA A 100 -0.62 -15.30 -11.97
N TRP A 101 -1.41 -16.37 -11.95
CA TRP A 101 -1.85 -17.02 -10.72
C TRP A 101 -0.67 -17.62 -9.94
N CYS A 102 0.21 -18.37 -10.61
CA CYS A 102 1.43 -18.91 -9.99
C CYS A 102 2.34 -17.83 -9.41
N LEU A 103 2.57 -16.74 -10.16
CA LEU A 103 3.36 -15.60 -9.69
C LEU A 103 2.73 -14.92 -8.46
N SER A 104 1.40 -14.74 -8.49
CA SER A 104 0.66 -14.15 -7.37
C SER A 104 0.73 -15.05 -6.13
N SER A 105 0.54 -16.36 -6.28
CA SER A 105 0.68 -17.32 -5.19
C SER A 105 2.10 -17.36 -4.63
N PHE A 106 3.13 -17.33 -5.48
CA PHE A 106 4.52 -17.24 -5.04
C PHE A 106 4.75 -15.97 -4.22
N TYR A 107 4.24 -14.82 -4.68
CA TYR A 107 4.35 -13.56 -3.96
C TYR A 107 3.64 -13.60 -2.59
N ILE A 108 2.43 -14.18 -2.52
CA ILE A 108 1.64 -14.22 -1.29
C ILE A 108 2.23 -15.19 -0.25
N PHE A 109 2.79 -16.33 -0.66
CA PHE A 109 3.25 -17.34 0.29
C PHE A 109 4.76 -17.28 0.56
N VAL A 110 5.58 -17.13 -0.48
CA VAL A 110 7.03 -17.22 -0.36
C VAL A 110 7.62 -15.92 0.15
N LEU A 111 7.14 -14.78 -0.34
CA LEU A 111 7.70 -13.48 0.01
C LEU A 111 7.56 -13.12 1.50
N PRO A 112 6.41 -13.33 2.19
CA PRO A 112 6.33 -13.07 3.62
C PRO A 112 7.17 -14.04 4.44
N GLN A 113 7.25 -15.32 4.07
CA GLN A 113 8.14 -16.27 4.75
C GLN A 113 9.61 -15.89 4.57
N TRP A 114 10.00 -15.47 3.37
CA TRP A 114 11.33 -14.98 3.06
C TRP A 114 11.65 -13.70 3.85
N PHE A 115 10.69 -12.78 3.95
CA PHE A 115 10.84 -11.55 4.71
C PHE A 115 11.01 -11.83 6.21
N VAL A 116 10.21 -12.74 6.79
CA VAL A 116 10.35 -13.17 8.18
C VAL A 116 11.71 -13.83 8.40
N TYR A 117 12.14 -14.73 7.51
CA TYR A 117 13.45 -15.37 7.57
C TYR A 117 14.59 -14.34 7.56
N TRP A 118 14.52 -13.34 6.67
CA TRP A 118 15.46 -12.24 6.63
C TRP A 118 15.44 -11.41 7.90
N GLN A 119 14.26 -11.08 8.39
CA GLN A 119 14.10 -10.34 9.63
C GLN A 119 14.65 -11.11 10.83
N THR A 120 14.54 -12.44 10.88
CA THR A 120 15.07 -13.25 11.99
C THR A 120 16.58 -13.43 11.91
N ASN A 121 17.13 -13.72 10.72
CA ASN A 121 18.55 -14.03 10.56
C ASN A 121 19.46 -12.80 10.41
N TYR A 122 18.94 -11.69 9.86
CA TYR A 122 19.74 -10.49 9.62
C TYR A 122 19.49 -9.36 10.63
N ARG A 123 18.36 -9.31 11.36
CA ARG A 123 18.22 -8.33 12.49
C ARG A 123 19.25 -8.54 13.58
N GLY A 124 19.71 -9.78 13.80
CA GLY A 124 20.68 -10.09 14.85
C GLY A 124 22.05 -9.45 14.62
N TYR A 125 22.42 -9.17 13.37
CA TYR A 125 23.72 -8.61 13.02
C TYR A 125 23.76 -7.08 13.13
N GLU A 126 22.59 -6.41 13.13
CA GLU A 126 22.45 -4.95 13.10
C GLU A 126 22.03 -4.31 14.43
N ALA A 127 22.04 -5.02 15.56
CA ALA A 127 21.74 -4.37 16.86
C ALA A 127 22.65 -3.16 17.18
N SER A 128 23.82 -3.08 16.55
CA SER A 128 24.73 -1.93 16.60
C SER A 128 24.42 -0.85 15.55
N LEU A 129 23.98 -1.21 14.34
CA LEU A 129 23.70 -0.27 13.24
C LEU A 129 22.28 0.32 13.31
N SER A 130 21.29 -0.48 13.71
CA SER A 130 19.89 -0.07 13.84
C SER A 130 19.69 0.92 15.00
N ARG A 131 20.55 0.88 16.03
CA ARG A 131 20.55 1.83 17.15
C ARG A 131 20.88 3.27 16.76
N VAL A 132 21.59 3.47 15.64
CA VAL A 132 21.94 4.80 15.12
C VAL A 132 20.77 5.41 14.33
N TRP A 133 19.92 4.57 13.75
CA TRP A 133 18.78 4.97 12.92
C TRP A 133 17.43 4.98 13.66
N GLU A 134 17.28 4.20 14.74
CA GLU A 134 16.12 4.29 15.61
C GLU A 134 16.24 5.54 16.50
N SER A 135 15.28 6.47 16.37
CA SER A 135 15.24 7.68 17.19
C SER A 135 15.20 7.28 18.67
N GLN A 136 16.20 7.70 19.44
CA GLN A 136 16.29 7.44 20.87
C GLN A 136 14.99 7.89 21.53
N ARG A 137 14.34 6.97 22.26
CA ARG A 137 13.17 7.33 23.07
C ARG A 137 13.59 8.41 24.06
N PRO A 138 12.85 9.52 24.19
CA PRO A 138 13.20 10.55 25.15
C PRO A 138 13.21 9.93 26.54
N ILE A 139 14.30 10.19 27.26
CA ILE A 139 14.43 9.85 28.67
C ILE A 139 13.42 10.75 29.38
N LEU A 140 12.35 10.16 29.89
CA LEU A 140 11.44 10.83 30.80
C LEU A 140 12.10 10.77 32.18
N ASP A 141 12.75 11.86 32.57
CA ASP A 141 13.06 12.16 33.97
C ASP A 141 11.78 12.59 34.70
#